data_AF-A0A820ZVR3-F1
#
_entry.id   AF-A0A820ZVR3-F1
#
_cell.length_a   1.000
_cell.length_b   1.000
_cell.length_c   1.000
_cell.angle_alpha   90.00
_cell.angle_beta   90.00
_cell.angle_gamma   90.00
#
_symmetry.space_group_name_H-M   'P 1'
#
loop_
_entity.id
_entity.type
_entity.pdbx_description
1 polymer ?
#
loop_
_entity_poly.entity_id
_entity_poly.type
_entity_poly.pdbx_seq_one_letter_code
_entity_poly.pdbx_strand_id
1 'polypeptide(L)'
;MIGGVFIYNHKGEVLISRVYRDDIGRNAVDAFRVNVIHARQQSRFPVVNIARTSFFYTKRSNIWLCAVAKQNINAAMVFEFLNKMIDIMQSYF
;
A
#
# COMPACT_ATOMS: atom_id res chain seq x y z
N MET A 1 12.03 4.34 6.97
CA MET A 1 10.77 5.11 7.06
C MET A 1 9.91 4.83 5.83
N ILE A 2 8.58 4.97 5.92
CA ILE A 2 7.66 4.81 4.78
C ILE A 2 7.99 5.87 3.70
N GLY A 3 8.01 5.45 2.43
CA GLY A 3 8.27 6.34 1.29
C GLY A 3 7.00 6.90 0.65
N GLY A 4 5.89 6.16 0.69
CA GLY A 4 4.59 6.64 0.21
C GLY A 4 3.42 5.79 0.71
N VAL A 5 2.24 6.38 0.73
CA VAL A 5 0.97 5.72 1.07
C VAL A 5 -0.03 5.99 -0.05
N PHE A 6 -0.69 4.92 -0.49
CA PHE A 6 -1.65 4.94 -1.58
C PHE A 6 -2.91 4.20 -1.17
N ILE A 7 -4.06 4.73 -1.58
CA ILE A 7 -5.36 4.09 -1.40
C ILE A 7 -5.94 3.83 -2.77
N TYR A 8 -6.35 2.59 -3.03
CA TYR A 8 -6.91 2.17 -4.31
C TYR A 8 -8.32 1.66 -4.16
N ASN A 9 -9.12 1.81 -5.22
CA ASN A 9 -10.39 1.11 -5.33
C ASN A 9 -10.21 -0.34 -5.84
N HIS A 10 -11.32 -1.05 -6.01
CA HIS A 10 -11.32 -2.44 -6.48
C HIS A 10 -10.78 -2.64 -7.91
N LYS A 11 -10.75 -1.59 -8.75
CA LYS A 11 -10.17 -1.60 -10.11
C LYS A 11 -8.68 -1.22 -10.14
N GLY A 12 -8.12 -0.92 -8.96
CA GLY A 12 -6.76 -0.44 -8.81
C GLY A 12 -6.52 1.00 -9.25
N GLU A 13 -7.58 1.80 -9.36
CA GLU A 13 -7.45 3.25 -9.53
C GLU A 13 -7.08 3.90 -8.20
N VAL A 14 -6.18 4.88 -8.25
CA VAL A 14 -5.70 5.59 -7.05
C VAL A 14 -6.75 6.59 -6.60
N LEU A 15 -7.29 6.38 -5.40
CA LEU A 15 -8.19 7.32 -4.72
C LEU A 15 -7.39 8.39 -3.97
N ILE A 16 -6.32 7.98 -3.27
CA ILE A 16 -5.44 8.86 -2.52
C ILE A 16 -3.99 8.50 -2.81
N SER A 17 -3.17 9.52 -3.06
CA SER A 17 -1.72 9.40 -3.25
C SER A 17 -1.00 10.36 -2.33
N ARG A 18 -0.18 9.82 -1.42
CA ARG A 18 0.71 10.62 -0.58
C ARG A 18 2.12 10.08 -0.65
N VAL A 19 2.98 10.80 -1.34
CA VAL A 19 4.42 10.48 -1.44
C VAL A 19 5.16 11.31 -0.39
N TYR A 20 6.03 10.65 0.39
CA TYR A 20 6.86 11.27 1.42
C TYR A 20 8.34 11.33 1.01
N ARG A 21 8.75 10.53 0.02
CA ARG A 21 10.13 10.43 -0.44
C ARG A 21 10.21 10.37 -1.96
N ASP A 22 11.20 11.06 -2.51
CA ASP A 22 11.40 11.20 -3.95
C ASP A 22 11.78 9.90 -4.66
N ASP A 23 12.23 8.88 -3.90
CA ASP A 23 12.56 7.56 -4.43
C ASP A 23 11.32 6.71 -4.78
N ILE A 24 10.11 7.18 -4.43
CA ILE A 24 8.84 6.55 -4.80
C ILE A 24 8.22 7.27 -6.00
N GLY A 25 8.43 6.69 -7.19
CA GLY A 25 7.86 7.19 -8.44
C GLY A 25 6.50 6.60 -8.78
N ARG A 26 5.92 7.07 -9.90
CA ARG A 26 4.66 6.56 -10.47
C ARG A 26 4.71 5.05 -10.75
N ASN A 27 5.88 4.53 -11.08
CA ASN A 27 6.11 3.10 -11.30
C ASN A 27 5.72 2.22 -10.09
N ALA A 28 5.83 2.73 -8.86
CA ALA A 28 5.41 1.97 -7.67
C ALA A 28 3.89 1.77 -7.63
N VAL A 29 3.13 2.78 -8.06
CA VAL A 29 1.67 2.73 -8.13
C VAL A 29 1.22 1.65 -9.13
N ASP A 30 1.78 1.69 -10.33
CA ASP A 30 1.45 0.72 -11.38
C ASP A 30 1.91 -0.70 -11.00
N ALA A 31 3.08 -0.84 -10.37
CA ALA A 31 3.58 -2.12 -9.90
C ALA A 31 2.61 -2.78 -8.91
N PHE A 32 2.10 -2.03 -7.93
CA PHE A 32 1.14 -2.56 -6.97
C PHE A 32 -0.17 -2.97 -7.65
N ARG A 33 -0.71 -2.11 -8.52
CA ARG A 33 -1.95 -2.40 -9.27
C ARG A 33 -1.86 -3.70 -10.06
N VAL A 34 -0.81 -3.85 -10.87
CA VAL A 34 -0.66 -4.98 -11.78
C VAL A 34 -0.37 -6.27 -11.02
N ASN A 35 0.56 -6.23 -10.06
CA ASN A 35 1.08 -7.45 -9.44
C ASN A 35 0.30 -7.89 -8.19
N VAL A 36 -0.52 -7.03 -7.60
CA VAL A 36 -1.28 -7.35 -6.39
C VAL A 36 -2.79 -7.28 -6.64
N ILE A 37 -3.30 -6.14 -7.12
CA ILE A 37 -4.76 -5.95 -7.29
C ILE A 37 -5.29 -6.80 -8.45
N HIS A 38 -4.58 -6.84 -9.58
CA HIS A 38 -4.95 -7.61 -10.77
C HIS A 38 -4.26 -8.98 -10.85
N ALA A 39 -3.65 -9.45 -9.77
CA ALA A 39 -3.02 -10.75 -9.74
C ALA A 39 -4.05 -11.86 -10.02
N ARG A 40 -3.75 -12.76 -10.97
CA ARG A 40 -4.62 -13.90 -11.31
C ARG A 40 -4.91 -14.80 -10.11
N GLN A 41 -3.90 -14.97 -9.26
CA GLN A 41 -4.06 -15.56 -7.94
C GLN A 41 -3.98 -14.43 -6.92
N GLN A 42 -5.00 -14.32 -6.05
CA GLN A 42 -4.97 -13.32 -4.97
C GLN A 42 -3.70 -13.51 -4.14
N SER A 43 -2.86 -12.47 -4.09
CA SER A 43 -1.68 -12.47 -3.24
C SER A 43 -2.12 -12.61 -1.78
N ARG A 44 -1.74 -13.73 -1.16
CA ARG A 44 -2.09 -14.08 0.22
C ARG A 44 -1.18 -13.41 1.25
N PHE A 45 -0.11 -12.74 0.80
CA PHE A 45 0.90 -12.19 1.69
C PHE A 45 0.68 -10.68 1.90
N PRO A 46 0.60 -10.18 3.14
CA PRO A 46 0.36 -8.76 3.41
C PRO A 46 1.57 -7.87 3.07
N VAL A 47 2.71 -8.49 2.77
CA VAL A 47 3.93 -7.83 2.29
C VAL A 47 4.40 -8.51 1.01
N VAL A 48 4.65 -7.72 -0.04
CA VAL A 48 5.15 -8.21 -1.33
C VAL A 48 6.32 -7.33 -1.75
N ASN A 49 7.39 -7.95 -2.26
CA ASN A 49 8.53 -7.24 -2.83
C ASN A 49 8.46 -7.29 -4.36
N ILE A 50 8.45 -6.13 -5.01
CA ILE A 50 8.44 -6.01 -6.47
C ILE A 50 9.56 -5.04 -6.84
N ALA A 51 10.47 -5.47 -7.71
CA ALA A 51 11.56 -4.64 -8.22
C ALA A 51 12.32 -3.88 -7.10
N ARG A 52 12.71 -4.59 -6.03
CA ARG A 52 13.42 -4.03 -4.85
C ARG A 52 12.63 -2.98 -4.06
N THR A 53 11.31 -2.96 -4.23
CA THR A 53 10.40 -2.11 -3.48
C THR A 53 9.45 -2.99 -2.68
N SER A 54 9.37 -2.75 -1.37
CA SER A 54 8.47 -3.47 -0.47
C SER A 54 7.13 -2.74 -0.40
N PHE A 55 6.06 -3.51 -0.63
CA PHE A 55 4.67 -3.08 -0.57
C PHE A 55 4.01 -3.76 0.61
N PHE A 56 3.56 -2.97 1.59
CA PHE A 56 2.81 -3.42 2.76
C PHE A 56 1.37 -3.02 2.53
N TYR A 57 0.42 -3.95 2.59
CA TYR A 57 -0.96 -3.62 2.29
C TYR A 57 -1.97 -4.33 3.17
N THR A 58 -3.13 -3.70 3.30
CA THR A 58 -4.33 -4.26 3.91
C THR A 58 -5.53 -3.93 3.05
N LYS A 59 -6.53 -4.81 3.08
CA LYS A 59 -7.77 -4.63 2.32
C LYS A 59 -8.93 -4.48 3.30
N ARG A 60 -9.74 -3.44 3.09
CA ARG A 60 -10.99 -3.21 3.82
C ARG A 60 -12.12 -3.10 2.81
N SER A 61 -12.98 -4.12 2.77
CA SER A 61 -14.03 -4.25 1.75
C SER A 61 -13.43 -4.11 0.33
N ASN A 62 -13.85 -3.10 -0.44
CA ASN A 62 -13.41 -2.85 -1.81
C ASN A 62 -12.26 -1.83 -1.92
N ILE A 63 -11.64 -1.47 -0.79
CA ILE A 63 -10.55 -0.50 -0.70
C ILE A 63 -9.25 -1.20 -0.31
N TRP A 64 -8.18 -0.86 -1.03
CA TRP A 64 -6.82 -1.30 -0.72
C TRP A 64 -6.04 -0.14 -0.14
N LEU A 65 -5.42 -0.34 1.01
CA LEU A 65 -4.46 0.61 1.59
C LEU A 65 -3.07 0.00 1.45
N CYS A 66 -2.14 0.76 0.87
CA CYS A 66 -0.78 0.32 0.63
C CYS A 66 0.24 1.35 1.10
N ALA A 67 1.18 0.92 1.92
CA ALA A 67 2.41 1.65 2.22
C ALA A 67 3.57 1.07 1.42
N VAL A 68 4.45 1.94 0.94
CA VAL A 68 5.57 1.58 0.05
C VAL A 68 6.88 2.05 0.67
N ALA A 69 7.91 1.20 0.61
CA ALA A 69 9.26 1.55 1.00
C ALA A 69 10.32 0.79 0.19
N LYS A 70 11.39 1.47 -0.21
CA LYS A 70 12.59 0.84 -0.80
C LYS A 70 13.66 0.48 0.23
N GLN A 71 13.56 1.06 1.43
CA GLN A 71 14.46 0.76 2.54
C GLN A 71 13.95 -0.43 3.34
N ASN A 72 14.87 -1.13 4.01
CA ASN A 72 14.50 -2.09 5.05
C ASN A 72 13.93 -1.33 6.25
N ILE A 73 12.66 -1.58 6.58
CA ILE A 73 11.94 -0.90 7.64
C ILE A 73 11.20 -1.90 8.50
N ASN A 74 10.88 -1.53 9.74
CA ASN A 74 10.12 -2.38 10.65
C ASN A 74 8.69 -2.58 10.12
N ALA A 75 8.39 -3.81 9.68
CA ALA A 75 7.09 -4.16 9.12
C ALA A 75 5.94 -4.01 10.12
N ALA A 76 6.17 -4.33 11.40
CA ALA A 76 5.14 -4.23 12.45
C ALA A 76 4.67 -2.78 12.62
N MET A 77 5.61 -1.83 12.64
CA MET A 77 5.31 -0.40 12.71
C MET A 77 4.49 0.08 11.51
N VAL A 78 4.75 -0.43 10.31
CA VAL A 78 3.98 -0.08 9.11
C VAL A 78 2.53 -0.56 9.23
N PHE A 79 2.31 -1.78 9.71
CA PHE A 79 0.95 -2.30 9.90
C PHE A 79 0.22 -1.62 11.06
N GLU A 80 0.91 -1.28 12.15
CA GLU A 80 0.33 -0.49 13.23
C GLU A 80 -0.16 0.87 12.72
N PHE A 81 0.67 1.56 11.92
CA PHE A 81 0.30 2.80 11.26
C PHE A 81 -0.92 2.63 10.32
N LEU A 82 -0.91 1.61 9.46
CA LEU A 82 -2.03 1.36 8.53
C LEU A 82 -3.34 1.06 9.27
N ASN A 83 -3.29 0.27 10.35
CA ASN A 83 -4.46 -0.01 11.16
C ASN A 83 -4.97 1.25 11.87
N LYS A 84 -4.08 2.06 12.48
CA LYS A 84 -4.48 3.33 13.10
C LYS A 84 -5.07 4.33 12.11
N MET A 85 -4.57 4.36 10.88
CA MET A 85 -5.17 5.18 9.81
C MET A 85 -6.61 4.74 9.52
N ILE A 86 -6.85 3.41 9.42
CA ILE A 86 -8.19 2.88 9.19
C ILE A 86 -9.11 3.24 10.36
N ASP A 87 -8.66 3.03 11.61
CA ASP A 87 -9.44 3.34 12.80
C ASP A 87 -9.85 4.82 12.84
N ILE A 88 -8.91 5.73 12.53
CA ILE A 88 -9.17 7.17 12.45
C ILE A 88 -10.18 7.48 11.34
N MET A 89 -10.02 6.92 10.14
CA MET A 89 -10.96 7.15 9.04
C MET A 89 -12.37 6.71 9.44
N GLN A 90 -12.53 5.51 10.00
CA GLN A 90 -13.83 4.98 10.45
C GLN A 90 -14.44 5.73 11.64
N SER A 91 -13.62 6.43 12.43
CA SER A 91 -14.11 7.24 13.55
C SER A 91 -14.69 8.58 13.09
N TYR A 92 -14.33 9.05 11.90
CA TYR A 92 -14.78 10.34 11.36
C TYR A 92 -15.92 10.19 10.33
N PHE A 93 -15.98 9.09 9.59
CA PHE A 93 -16.94 8.83 8.51
C PHE A 93 -17.28 7.34 8.44
#